data_AF-A0A534S3Z7-F1
#
_entry.id   AF-A0A534S3Z7-F1
#
_cell.length_a   1.000
_cell.length_b   1.000
_cell.length_c   1.000
_cell.angle_alpha   90.00
_cell.angle_beta   90.00
_cell.angle_gamma   90.00
#
_symmetry.space_group_name_H-M   'P 1'
#
loop_
_entity.id
_entity.type
_entity.pdbx_description
1 polymer ?
#
loop_
_entity_poly.entity_id
_entity_poly.type
_entity_poly.pdbx_seq_one_letter_code
_entity_poly.pdbx_strand_id
1 'polypeptide(L)'
;MRRNQRAAHFRANRIPKFPGYFERILRRNNDGADFMFGKRVSYVDLSLFQMIEGSRYAFSRTMERLESQHPRLIMVHDRVMARPNIAAYLSSPRRLPFNQLGIFRHYPELEEE
;
A
#
# COMPACT_ATOMS: atom_id res chain seq x y z
N MET A 1 3.16 19.30 19.98
CA MET A 1 4.46 19.52 19.29
C MET A 1 5.20 18.24 18.87
N ARG A 2 5.50 17.26 19.75
CA ARG A 2 6.26 16.04 19.35
C ARG A 2 5.55 15.10 18.36
N ARG A 3 4.21 15.05 18.37
CA ARG A 3 3.42 14.15 17.52
C ARG A 3 3.44 14.58 16.04
N ASN A 4 3.32 15.88 15.76
CA ASN A 4 3.37 16.42 14.38
C ASN A 4 4.77 16.33 13.76
N GLN A 5 5.84 16.60 14.52
CA GLN A 5 7.21 16.41 14.00
C GLN A 5 7.51 14.95 13.66
N ARG A 6 7.05 14.00 14.49
CA ARG A 6 7.19 12.56 14.19
C ARG A 6 6.37 12.13 12.98
N ALA A 7 5.16 12.68 12.83
CA ALA A 7 4.33 12.43 11.65
C ALA A 7 4.94 13.00 10.37
N ALA A 8 5.42 14.25 10.40
CA ALA A 8 6.12 14.86 9.26
C ALA A 8 7.37 14.05 8.87
N HIS A 9 8.19 13.64 9.84
CA HIS A 9 9.33 12.77 9.56
C HIS A 9 8.91 11.40 9.00
N PHE A 10 7.82 10.82 9.50
CA PHE A 10 7.28 9.56 8.99
C PHE A 10 6.80 9.70 7.54
N ARG A 11 6.03 10.75 7.23
CA ARG A 11 5.57 11.06 5.86
C ARG A 11 6.72 11.31 4.90
N ALA A 12 7.72 12.09 5.29
CA ALA A 12 8.83 12.46 4.42
C ALA A 12 9.84 11.30 4.20
N ASN A 13 10.11 10.49 5.23
CA ASN A 13 11.25 9.57 5.21
C ASN A 13 10.87 8.08 5.29
N ARG A 14 9.72 7.74 5.88
CA ARG A 14 9.34 6.34 6.11
C ARG A 14 8.31 5.87 5.10
N ILE A 15 7.23 6.62 4.89
CA ILE A 15 6.18 6.26 3.91
C ILE A 15 6.78 6.05 2.51
N PRO A 16 7.65 6.93 1.97
CA PRO A 16 8.16 6.78 0.59
C PRO A 16 9.23 5.68 0.45
N LYS A 17 9.92 5.34 1.56
CA LYS A 17 11.06 4.40 1.52
C LYS A 17 10.61 2.98 1.16
N PHE A 18 9.46 2.54 1.65
CA PHE A 18 8.97 1.17 1.42
C PHE A 18 8.43 0.97 0.00
N PRO A 19 7.53 1.81 -0.54
CA PRO A 19 7.10 1.76 -1.94
C PRO A 19 8.29 1.79 -2.91
N GLY A 20 9.24 2.70 -2.68
CA GLY A 20 10.44 2.79 -3.51
C GLY A 20 11.32 1.54 -3.47
N TYR A 21 11.37 0.82 -2.34
CA TYR A 21 12.10 -0.45 -2.25
C TYR A 21 11.45 -1.54 -3.10
N PHE A 22 10.14 -1.73 -2.98
CA PHE A 22 9.41 -2.76 -3.73
C PHE A 22 9.33 -2.44 -5.22
N GLU A 23 9.12 -1.18 -5.59
CA GLU A 23 9.17 -0.74 -6.99
C GLU A 23 10.53 -1.04 -7.64
N ARG A 24 11.64 -0.85 -6.91
CA ARG A 24 12.98 -1.21 -7.42
C ARG A 24 13.15 -2.72 -7.62
N ILE A 25 12.58 -3.55 -6.74
CA ILE A 25 12.59 -5.00 -6.92
C ILE A 25 11.77 -5.38 -8.15
N LEU A 26 10.54 -4.87 -8.26
CA LEU A 26 9.65 -5.14 -9.39
C LEU A 26 10.24 -4.67 -10.73
N ARG A 27 10.97 -3.56 -10.75
CA ARG A 27 11.71 -3.11 -11.93
C ARG A 27 12.86 -4.04 -12.31
N ARG A 28 13.51 -4.69 -11.34
CA ARG A 28 14.61 -5.63 -11.59
C ARG A 28 14.13 -7.02 -12.00
N ASN A 29 12.91 -7.41 -11.64
CA ASN A 29 12.28 -8.65 -12.06
C ASN A 29 11.89 -8.68 -13.56
N ASN A 30 12.44 -7.80 -14.39
CA ASN A 30 11.97 -7.51 -15.75
C ASN A 30 12.33 -8.63 -16.74
N ASP A 31 11.51 -9.68 -16.74
CA ASP A 31 11.26 -10.67 -17.82
C ASP A 31 9.80 -11.23 -17.74
N GLY A 32 8.84 -10.41 -17.33
CA GLY A 32 7.41 -10.79 -17.31
C GLY A 32 6.89 -11.40 -16.00
N ALA A 33 7.39 -10.93 -14.86
CA ALA A 33 6.82 -11.27 -13.54
C ALA A 33 5.59 -10.41 -13.23
N ASP A 34 4.46 -11.06 -12.96
CA ASP A 34 3.20 -10.40 -12.58
C ASP A 34 3.16 -9.97 -11.10
N PHE A 35 4.03 -10.57 -10.28
CA PHE A 35 4.11 -10.49 -8.81
C PHE A 35 5.56 -10.39 -8.32
N MET A 36 5.76 -10.20 -7.01
CA MET A 36 7.06 -10.01 -6.36
C MET A 36 8.10 -11.10 -6.64
N PHE A 37 7.67 -12.35 -6.82
CA PHE A 37 8.54 -13.50 -7.05
C PHE A 37 8.26 -14.25 -8.37
N GLY A 38 7.70 -13.55 -9.37
CA GLY A 38 7.44 -14.14 -10.69
C GLY A 38 5.97 -14.11 -11.09
N LYS A 39 5.48 -15.18 -11.71
CA LYS A 39 4.10 -15.25 -12.26
C LYS A 39 3.05 -15.71 -11.25
N ARG A 40 3.48 -16.24 -10.09
CA ARG A 40 2.55 -16.73 -9.06
C ARG A 40 2.47 -15.72 -7.92
N VAL A 41 1.26 -15.51 -7.43
CA VAL A 41 1.04 -14.72 -6.22
C VAL A 41 1.68 -15.43 -5.02
N SER A 42 2.24 -14.65 -4.12
CA SER A 42 2.76 -15.10 -2.83
C SER A 42 2.10 -14.30 -1.70
N TYR A 43 2.31 -14.74 -0.46
CA TYR A 43 1.85 -14.01 0.71
C TYR A 43 2.47 -12.60 0.81
N VAL A 44 3.62 -12.36 0.17
CA VAL A 44 4.25 -11.04 0.13
C VAL A 44 3.38 -10.08 -0.70
N ASP A 45 2.83 -10.53 -1.83
CA ASP A 45 1.93 -9.72 -2.65
C ASP A 45 0.63 -9.38 -1.91
N LEU A 46 0.08 -10.35 -1.16
CA LEU A 46 -1.09 -10.12 -0.31
C LEU A 46 -0.80 -9.11 0.81
N SER A 47 0.40 -9.17 1.39
CA SER A 47 0.82 -8.24 2.44
C SER A 47 1.01 -6.83 1.88
N LEU A 48 1.62 -6.71 0.70
CA LEU A 48 1.78 -5.43 0.00
C LEU A 48 0.44 -4.82 -0.38
N PHE A 49 -0.50 -5.63 -0.88
CA PHE A 49 -1.87 -5.21 -1.12
C PHE A 49 -2.50 -4.58 0.13
N GLN A 50 -2.45 -5.28 1.28
CA GLN A 50 -3.02 -4.77 2.53
C GLN A 50 -2.30 -3.50 3.04
N MET A 51 -0.98 -3.41 2.86
CA MET A 51 -0.22 -2.22 3.22
C MET A 51 -0.61 -1.00 2.39
N ILE A 52 -0.86 -1.18 1.09
CA ILE A 52 -1.29 -0.09 0.19
C ILE A 52 -2.71 0.35 0.57
N GLU A 53 -3.65 -0.58 0.73
CA GLU A 53 -5.02 -0.28 1.14
C GLU A 53 -5.08 0.45 2.49
N GLY A 54 -4.29 0.00 3.46
CA GLY A 54 -4.20 0.67 4.76
C GLY A 54 -3.55 2.05 4.68
N SER A 55 -2.53 2.22 3.82
CA SER A 55 -1.88 3.51 3.62
C SER A 55 -2.78 4.50 2.90
N ARG A 56 -3.60 4.04 1.94
CA ARG A 56 -4.63 4.86 1.27
C ARG A 56 -5.66 5.39 2.27
N TYR A 57 -6.06 4.55 3.24
CA TYR A 57 -6.94 4.99 4.32
C TYR A 57 -6.26 5.98 5.27
N ALA A 58 -5.04 5.67 5.72
CA ALA A 58 -4.37 6.47 6.75
C ALA A 58 -3.79 7.80 6.23
N PHE A 59 -3.31 7.84 4.99
CA PHE A 59 -2.56 8.95 4.37
C PHE A 59 -2.96 9.16 2.90
N SER A 60 -4.24 9.37 2.66
CA SER A 60 -4.87 9.49 1.34
C SER A 60 -4.14 10.46 0.39
N ARG A 61 -3.91 11.72 0.79
CA ARG A 61 -3.20 12.72 -0.04
C ARG A 61 -1.76 12.33 -0.34
N THR A 62 -1.09 11.71 0.62
CA THR A 62 0.31 11.26 0.44
C THR A 62 0.37 10.10 -0.54
N MET A 63 -0.57 9.16 -0.44
CA MET A 63 -0.65 8.03 -1.36
C MET A 63 -0.96 8.49 -2.77
N GLU A 64 -1.90 9.42 -2.97
CA GLU A 64 -2.19 9.97 -4.30
C GLU A 64 -0.93 10.45 -5.04
N ARG A 65 -0.03 11.14 -4.34
CA ARG A 65 1.26 11.59 -4.90
C ARG A 65 2.23 10.43 -5.14
N LEU A 66 2.35 9.51 -4.18
CA LEU A 66 3.32 8.42 -4.23
C LEU A 66 2.96 7.35 -5.27
N GLU A 67 1.68 7.04 -5.47
CA GLU A 67 1.24 6.00 -6.39
C GLU A 67 1.67 6.27 -7.83
N SER A 68 1.63 7.54 -8.25
CA SER A 68 2.13 7.98 -9.57
C SER A 68 3.61 7.67 -9.81
N GLN A 69 4.41 7.58 -8.74
CA GLN A 69 5.85 7.34 -8.80
C GLN A 69 6.21 5.85 -8.72
N HIS A 70 5.25 4.98 -8.38
CA HIS A 70 5.46 3.55 -8.15
C HIS A 70 4.44 2.69 -8.93
N PRO A 71 4.34 2.84 -10.27
CA PRO A 71 3.28 2.23 -11.06
C PRO A 71 3.32 0.69 -11.06
N ARG A 72 4.50 0.06 -10.93
CA ARG A 72 4.59 -1.41 -10.93
C ARG A 72 4.05 -1.98 -9.63
N LEU A 73 4.33 -1.31 -8.51
CA LEU A 73 3.76 -1.67 -7.22
C LEU A 73 2.22 -1.59 -7.23
N ILE A 74 1.65 -0.55 -7.85
CA ILE A 74 0.20 -0.42 -7.99
C ILE A 74 -0.37 -1.48 -8.92
N MET A 75 0.33 -1.83 -9.99
CA MET A 75 -0.08 -2.94 -10.84
C MET A 75 -0.11 -4.29 -10.09
N VAL A 76 0.82 -4.54 -9.16
CA VAL A 76 0.76 -5.73 -8.28
C VAL A 76 -0.46 -5.67 -7.36
N HIS A 77 -0.73 -4.51 -6.76
CA HIS A 77 -1.93 -4.29 -5.95
C HIS A 77 -3.20 -4.64 -6.73
N ASP A 78 -3.37 -4.09 -7.93
CA ASP A 78 -4.57 -4.24 -8.74
C ASP A 78 -4.76 -5.70 -9.18
N ARG A 79 -3.66 -6.38 -9.53
CA ARG A 79 -3.69 -7.81 -9.84
C ARG A 79 -4.09 -8.67 -8.66
N VAL A 80 -3.65 -8.34 -7.44
CA VAL A 80 -4.08 -9.05 -6.23
C VAL A 80 -5.56 -8.81 -5.98
N MET A 81 -6.02 -7.56 -6.10
CA MET A 81 -7.42 -7.17 -5.91
C MET A 81 -8.37 -7.90 -6.88
N ALA A 82 -7.96 -8.05 -8.14
CA ALA A 82 -8.76 -8.68 -9.19
C ALA A 82 -8.89 -10.21 -9.06
N ARG A 83 -8.16 -10.87 -8.14
CA ARG A 83 -8.24 -12.34 -8.00
C ARG A 83 -9.61 -12.75 -7.49
N PRO A 84 -10.27 -13.78 -8.07
CA PRO A 84 -11.66 -14.13 -7.72
C PRO A 84 -11.92 -14.32 -6.23
N ASN A 85 -11.06 -15.08 -5.53
CA ASN A 85 -11.23 -15.34 -4.10
C ASN A 85 -10.93 -14.10 -3.23
N ILE A 86 -10.06 -13.20 -3.70
CA ILE A 86 -9.78 -11.95 -3.01
C ILE A 86 -10.94 -10.98 -3.21
N ALA A 87 -11.42 -10.80 -4.44
CA ALA A 87 -12.60 -9.99 -4.73
C ALA A 87 -13.83 -10.46 -3.93
N ALA A 88 -14.09 -11.77 -3.89
CA ALA A 88 -15.17 -12.36 -3.10
C ALA A 88 -14.98 -12.16 -1.59
N TYR A 89 -13.74 -12.14 -1.09
CA TYR A 89 -13.46 -11.81 0.30
C TYR A 89 -13.70 -10.32 0.60
N LEU A 90 -13.21 -9.43 -0.27
CA LEU A 90 -13.35 -7.99 -0.14
C LEU A 90 -14.81 -7.54 -0.16
N SER A 91 -15.68 -8.22 -0.91
CA SER A 91 -17.13 -7.97 -0.94
C SER A 91 -17.90 -8.63 0.21
N SER A 92 -17.24 -9.44 1.03
CA SER A 92 -17.90 -10.20 2.11
C SER A 92 -17.90 -9.42 3.43
N PRO A 93 -18.85 -9.70 4.34
CA PRO A 93 -18.84 -9.11 5.69
C PRO A 93 -17.63 -9.51 6.54
N ARG A 94 -16.83 -10.50 6.08
CA ARG A 94 -15.58 -10.90 6.75
C ARG A 94 -14.47 -9.88 6.56
N ARG A 95 -14.54 -9.00 5.54
CA ARG A 95 -13.60 -7.91 5.36
C ARG A 95 -14.04 -6.73 6.22
N LEU A 96 -13.48 -6.65 7.43
CA LEU A 96 -13.73 -5.51 8.29
C LEU A 96 -13.16 -4.22 7.66
N PRO A 97 -13.92 -3.12 7.66
CA PRO A 97 -13.43 -1.85 7.14
C PRO A 97 -12.31 -1.29 8.01
N PHE A 98 -11.43 -0.48 7.42
CA PHE A 98 -10.48 0.29 8.19
C PHE A 98 -11.23 1.26 9.12
N ASN A 99 -10.69 1.42 10.33
CA ASN A 99 -11.29 2.21 11.37
C ASN A 99 -10.21 2.71 12.35
N GLN A 100 -10.61 3.59 13.26
CA GLN A 100 -9.69 4.25 14.20
C GLN A 100 -9.15 3.34 15.32
N LEU A 101 -9.67 2.12 15.43
CA LEU A 101 -9.20 1.13 16.42
C LEU A 101 -8.09 0.23 15.85
N GLY A 102 -7.90 0.22 14.52
CA GLY A 102 -6.89 -0.59 13.82
C GLY A 102 -5.48 -0.01 13.82
N ILE A 103 -4.58 -0.64 13.05
CA ILE A 103 -3.19 -0.19 12.83
C ILE A 103 -3.18 1.07 11.95
N PHE A 104 -3.91 1.03 10.83
CA PHE A 104 -4.04 2.15 9.91
C PHE A 104 -5.13 3.08 10.42
N ARG A 105 -4.74 4.27 10.86
CA ARG A 105 -5.64 5.27 11.44
C ARG A 105 -5.52 6.56 10.64
N HIS A 106 -6.65 7.07 10.19
CA HIS A 106 -6.70 8.34 9.49
C HIS A 106 -6.71 9.48 10.50
N TYR A 107 -5.64 10.26 10.52
CA TYR A 107 -5.51 11.46 11.34
C TYR A 107 -5.32 12.65 10.40
N PRO A 108 -6.37 13.45 10.11
CA PRO A 108 -6.29 14.57 9.17
C PRO A 108 -5.16 15.55 9.50
N GLU A 109 -4.91 15.80 10.79
CA GLU A 109 -3.82 16.66 11.27
C GLU A 109 -2.42 16.09 10.99
N LEU A 110 -2.35 14.82 10.60
CA LEU A 110 -1.14 14.10 10.22
C LEU A 110 -1.07 13.82 8.71
N GLU A 111 -1.89 14.45 7.87
CA GLU A 111 -1.62 14.58 6.43
C GLU A 111 -0.87 15.88 6.12
N GLU A 112 -0.33 16.01 4.91
CA GLU A 112 0.15 17.31 4.40
C GLU A 112 -1.06 18.12 3.90
N GLU A 113 -0.97 19.46 3.94
CA GLU A 113 -1.85 20.31 3.12
C GLU A 113 -1.63 20.04 1.63
#